data_AF-A0AB73AK79-F1
#
_entry.id   AF-A0AB73AK79-F1
#
_cell.length_a   1.000
_cell.length_b   1.000
_cell.length_c   1.000
_cell.angle_alpha   90.00
_cell.angle_beta   90.00
_cell.angle_gamma   90.00
#
_symmetry.space_group_name_H-M   'P 1'
#
loop_
_entity.id
_entity.type
_entity.pdbx_description
1 polymer ?
#
loop_
_entity_poly.entity_id
_entity_poly.type
_entity_poly.pdbx_seq_one_letter_code
_entity_poly.pdbx_strand_id
1 'polypeptide(L)'
;MAIRKTGYITILLTGFLATLLLGSCSTDDVAELPLEEGVPVRFEIKRDGVMSRAPGDAALSVNRILILPFRKTDEASSNDAANFIPEYSAARQLDVNSFPAVATMLTLSAASTYQLLVIGYNRSDYDFTGGGGATKRFNIGSTDTPATLANLYLQPVNPTVVPEFFSCFGNGYRGTTLVGPIFKPSQINYVTGTLKRLVSGFTLEVTNVPAYVNSMTLIAEQLVTATRATDGTALTWQTAGDGGTKTLATQAPVSGKVSFNQFLLAIPDSRKTLFYLDVSYGIFTERYTVKLPDTPGVVSGNRIIFTPNHWVKVTGNYANINIGFTLAGNINLDDNAWDGLQ
;
A
#
# COMPACT_ATOMS: atom_id res chain seq x y z
N MET A 1 -54.23 -35.74 -25.18
CA MET A 1 -53.11 -34.78 -25.02
C MET A 1 -52.85 -34.65 -23.53
N ALA A 2 -51.62 -34.98 -23.11
CA ALA A 2 -51.18 -35.28 -21.74
C ALA A 2 -51.85 -36.50 -21.06
N ILE A 3 -51.46 -37.72 -21.46
CA ILE A 3 -51.84 -38.98 -20.80
C ILE A 3 -50.68 -40.01 -20.85
N ARG A 4 -50.47 -40.64 -19.68
CA ARG A 4 -49.86 -41.96 -19.35
C ARG A 4 -48.34 -42.14 -19.27
N LYS A 5 -47.94 -42.48 -18.02
CA LYS A 5 -46.73 -43.21 -17.60
C LYS A 5 -46.78 -44.67 -18.07
N THR A 6 -45.61 -45.26 -18.30
CA THR A 6 -45.40 -46.71 -18.47
C THR A 6 -44.22 -47.18 -17.60
N GLY A 7 -44.50 -48.20 -16.76
CA GLY A 7 -43.63 -49.31 -16.28
C GLY A 7 -42.31 -48.98 -15.57
N TYR A 8 -41.90 -49.62 -14.47
CA TYR A 8 -42.13 -51.00 -14.04
C TYR A 8 -42.14 -51.11 -12.50
N ILE A 9 -42.91 -52.07 -12.00
CA ILE A 9 -42.89 -52.59 -10.63
C ILE A 9 -42.30 -53.99 -10.69
N THR A 10 -41.29 -54.28 -9.87
CA THR A 10 -41.10 -55.63 -9.31
C THR A 10 -40.66 -55.50 -7.87
N ILE A 11 -41.44 -56.16 -7.01
CA ILE A 11 -41.39 -56.19 -5.55
C ILE A 11 -40.41 -57.28 -5.11
N LEU A 12 -39.61 -57.03 -4.08
CA LEU A 12 -39.33 -58.08 -3.10
C LEU A 12 -39.21 -57.51 -1.69
N LEU A 13 -40.07 -58.10 -0.86
CA LEU A 13 -40.51 -57.79 0.48
C LEU A 13 -39.60 -58.50 1.49
N THR A 14 -39.06 -57.79 2.47
CA THR A 14 -38.77 -58.23 3.86
C THR A 14 -38.02 -57.07 4.56
N GLY A 15 -38.37 -56.55 5.72
CA GLY A 15 -39.45 -56.83 6.65
C GLY A 15 -39.32 -55.86 7.84
N PHE A 16 -40.46 -55.63 8.48
CA PHE A 16 -40.64 -55.17 9.85
C PHE A 16 -40.30 -53.74 10.28
N LEU A 17 -41.41 -53.01 10.43
CA LEU A 17 -41.63 -51.85 11.26
C LEU A 17 -41.60 -52.27 12.75
N ALA A 18 -40.81 -51.60 13.58
CA ALA A 18 -41.05 -51.50 15.02
C ALA A 18 -40.64 -50.11 15.51
N THR A 19 -41.67 -49.33 15.83
CA THR A 19 -41.66 -47.99 16.40
C THR A 19 -41.14 -47.94 17.84
N LEU A 20 -40.35 -46.91 18.12
CA LEU A 20 -40.33 -46.03 19.32
C LEU A 20 -40.48 -46.66 20.73
N LEU A 21 -39.50 -46.41 21.62
CA LEU A 21 -39.62 -45.53 22.80
C LEU A 21 -38.37 -45.60 23.73
N LEU A 22 -37.78 -44.42 23.96
CA LEU A 22 -37.14 -43.87 25.17
C LEU A 22 -36.03 -44.66 25.92
N GLY A 23 -34.82 -44.08 25.87
CA GLY A 23 -33.72 -44.33 26.80
C GLY A 23 -32.92 -43.02 27.00
N SER A 24 -32.88 -42.58 28.25
CA SER A 24 -32.27 -41.36 28.79
C SER A 24 -30.73 -41.34 28.78
N CYS A 25 -30.17 -40.14 28.57
CA CYS A 25 -28.91 -39.60 29.11
C CYS A 25 -27.56 -40.24 28.70
N SER A 26 -26.80 -39.54 27.86
CA SER A 26 -25.46 -39.07 28.27
C SER A 26 -25.07 -37.83 27.45
N THR A 27 -24.81 -36.74 28.18
CA THR A 27 -24.07 -35.55 27.76
C THR A 27 -22.71 -35.96 27.20
N ASP A 28 -22.52 -35.81 25.89
CA ASP A 28 -21.20 -35.49 25.37
C ASP A 28 -21.08 -33.97 25.40
N ASP A 29 -20.62 -33.47 26.55
CA ASP A 29 -20.06 -32.13 26.65
C ASP A 29 -18.88 -32.06 25.68
N VAL A 30 -19.14 -31.60 24.46
CA VAL A 30 -18.10 -31.01 23.64
C VAL A 30 -17.60 -29.85 24.49
N ALA A 31 -16.40 -30.00 25.05
CA ALA A 31 -15.72 -28.91 25.72
C ALA A 31 -15.66 -27.74 24.74
N GLU A 32 -16.57 -26.78 24.89
CA GLU A 32 -16.40 -25.46 24.35
C GLU A 32 -15.08 -24.97 24.94
N LEU A 33 -14.04 -24.96 24.10
CA LEU A 33 -12.83 -24.22 24.40
C LEU A 33 -13.28 -22.84 24.87
N PRO A 34 -12.81 -22.36 26.03
CA PRO A 34 -13.23 -21.05 26.50
C PRO A 34 -12.98 -20.07 25.38
N LEU A 35 -14.04 -19.39 24.93
CA LEU A 35 -13.94 -18.26 24.02
C LEU A 35 -12.81 -17.39 24.56
N GLU A 36 -11.70 -17.27 23.81
CA GLU A 36 -10.63 -16.34 24.20
C GLU A 36 -11.30 -14.99 24.45
N GLU A 37 -11.31 -14.56 25.71
CA GLU A 37 -11.99 -13.33 26.10
C GLU A 37 -11.27 -12.17 25.42
N GLY A 38 -11.90 -11.64 24.38
CA GLY A 38 -11.34 -10.58 23.57
C GLY A 38 -11.48 -9.24 24.27
N VAL A 39 -10.39 -8.51 24.41
CA VAL A 39 -10.38 -7.16 25.00
C VAL A 39 -10.70 -6.15 23.90
N PRO A 40 -11.73 -5.30 24.07
CA PRO A 40 -12.01 -4.22 23.13
C PRO A 40 -10.92 -3.14 23.23
N VAL A 41 -10.29 -2.83 22.11
CA VAL A 41 -9.28 -1.77 21.99
C VAL A 41 -9.82 -0.65 21.11
N ARG A 42 -9.94 0.56 21.66
CA ARG A 42 -10.29 1.77 20.91
C ARG A 42 -9.13 2.20 20.04
N PHE A 43 -9.39 2.47 18.76
CA PHE A 43 -8.36 2.93 17.81
C PHE A 43 -8.69 4.31 17.23
N GLU A 44 -7.71 5.21 17.21
CA GLU A 44 -7.82 6.57 16.66
C GLU A 44 -6.70 6.85 15.65
N ILE A 45 -7.07 7.22 14.43
CA ILE A 45 -6.09 7.54 13.39
C ILE A 45 -6.08 9.03 13.13
N LYS A 46 -4.89 9.59 13.21
CA LYS A 46 -4.58 10.97 12.89
C LYS A 46 -3.91 11.05 11.53
N ARG A 47 -3.92 12.26 11.00
CA ARG A 47 -3.19 12.66 9.82
C ARG A 47 -2.18 13.72 10.24
N ASP A 48 -0.97 13.65 9.72
CA ASP A 48 0.00 14.73 9.89
C ASP A 48 -0.24 15.79 8.81
N GLY A 49 -0.45 17.03 9.23
CA GLY A 49 -0.52 18.22 8.36
C GLY A 49 -1.36 18.11 7.06
N VAL A 50 -1.00 18.97 6.10
CA VAL A 50 -1.51 18.94 4.72
C VAL A 50 -0.51 18.18 3.87
N MET A 51 -0.79 16.91 3.58
CA MET A 51 0.09 16.15 2.68
C MET A 51 -0.38 16.32 1.23
N SER A 52 0.44 16.97 0.42
CA SER A 52 0.28 17.09 -1.04
C SER A 52 1.30 16.20 -1.75
N ARG A 53 1.14 15.94 -3.06
CA ARG A 53 2.12 15.13 -3.82
C ARG A 53 3.40 15.90 -4.14
N ALA A 54 3.25 17.22 -4.22
CA ALA A 54 4.24 18.23 -4.52
C ALA A 54 3.78 19.56 -3.88
N PRO A 55 4.67 20.55 -3.71
CA PRO A 55 4.28 21.92 -3.35
C PRO A 55 3.14 22.45 -4.22
N GLY A 56 2.02 22.86 -3.61
CA GLY A 56 0.86 23.42 -4.31
C GLY A 56 -0.13 22.42 -4.94
N ASP A 57 0.11 21.11 -4.82
CA ASP A 57 -0.83 20.08 -5.28
C ASP A 57 -2.02 19.89 -4.30
N ALA A 58 -3.13 19.36 -4.84
CA ALA A 58 -4.30 19.02 -4.05
C ALA A 58 -3.98 18.00 -2.92
N ALA A 59 -4.69 18.15 -1.80
CA ALA A 59 -4.51 17.33 -0.60
C ALA A 59 -4.87 15.84 -0.81
N LEU A 60 -4.34 15.02 0.10
CA LEU A 60 -4.51 13.56 0.27
C LEU A 60 -5.73 12.88 -0.35
N SER A 61 -5.47 11.73 -0.98
CA SER A 61 -6.49 10.82 -1.51
C SER A 61 -7.02 9.77 -0.52
N VAL A 62 -6.54 9.77 0.74
CA VAL A 62 -6.94 8.78 1.75
C VAL A 62 -8.38 9.02 2.20
N ASN A 63 -9.26 8.11 1.80
CA ASN A 63 -10.65 8.03 2.25
C ASN A 63 -11.03 6.60 2.70
N ARG A 64 -10.03 5.71 2.84
CA ARG A 64 -10.17 4.36 3.41
C ARG A 64 -8.92 3.96 4.16
N ILE A 65 -9.12 3.21 5.23
CA ILE A 65 -8.06 2.61 6.04
C ILE A 65 -8.30 1.12 6.23
N LEU A 66 -7.22 0.36 6.31
CA LEU A 66 -7.20 -1.02 6.79
C LEU A 66 -6.36 -1.06 8.07
N ILE A 67 -6.97 -1.53 9.16
CA ILE A 67 -6.26 -1.84 10.40
C ILE A 67 -6.04 -3.35 10.42
N LEU A 68 -4.78 -3.76 10.39
CA LEU A 68 -4.35 -5.15 10.37
C LEU A 68 -3.53 -5.44 11.63
N PRO A 69 -4.11 -6.17 12.60
CA PRO A 69 -3.37 -6.66 13.75
C PRO A 69 -2.35 -7.71 13.34
N PHE A 70 -1.15 -7.62 13.90
CA PHE A 70 -0.15 -8.65 13.84
C PHE A 70 0.09 -9.21 15.23
N ARG A 71 -0.16 -10.50 15.39
CA ARG A 71 -0.01 -11.23 16.64
C ARG A 71 1.40 -11.83 16.73
N LYS A 72 2.03 -11.71 17.88
CA LYS A 72 3.30 -12.37 18.15
C LYS A 72 3.11 -13.89 18.08
N THR A 73 3.99 -14.59 17.37
CA THR A 73 3.89 -16.05 17.17
C THR A 73 4.18 -16.83 18.45
N ASP A 74 5.17 -16.36 19.20
CA ASP A 74 5.58 -16.89 20.50
C ASP A 74 5.96 -15.72 21.40
N GLU A 75 5.34 -15.66 22.58
CA GLU A 75 5.55 -14.60 23.55
C GLU A 75 7.01 -14.53 24.03
N ALA A 76 7.73 -15.67 24.04
CA ALA A 76 9.13 -15.76 24.46
C ALA A 76 10.13 -15.27 23.39
N SER A 77 9.69 -15.18 22.13
CA SER A 77 10.55 -14.73 21.02
C SER A 77 10.91 -13.24 21.12
N SER A 78 11.92 -12.79 20.38
CA SER A 78 12.25 -11.36 20.28
C SER A 78 11.11 -10.58 19.65
N ASN A 79 11.12 -9.25 19.81
CA ASN A 79 10.14 -8.34 19.23
C ASN A 79 10.45 -7.97 17.76
N ASP A 80 11.13 -8.85 17.03
CA ASP A 80 11.47 -8.64 15.63
C ASP A 80 10.23 -8.81 14.73
N ALA A 81 10.13 -8.02 13.66
CA ALA A 81 8.98 -8.04 12.74
C ALA A 81 8.72 -9.42 12.10
N ALA A 82 9.71 -10.31 12.04
CA ALA A 82 9.54 -11.68 11.57
C ALA A 82 8.71 -12.55 12.52
N ASN A 83 8.64 -12.20 13.82
CA ASN A 83 7.91 -12.96 14.84
C ASN A 83 6.46 -12.49 15.00
N PHE A 84 5.95 -11.68 14.08
CA PHE A 84 4.61 -11.12 14.10
C PHE A 84 3.87 -11.54 12.83
N ILE A 85 2.80 -12.31 12.99
CA ILE A 85 1.96 -12.83 11.89
C ILE A 85 0.62 -12.08 11.81
N PRO A 86 0.07 -11.85 10.61
CA PRO A 86 -1.20 -11.12 10.48
C PRO A 86 -2.37 -11.93 11.03
N GLU A 87 -3.21 -11.29 11.83
CA GLU A 87 -4.47 -11.84 12.34
C GLU A 87 -5.65 -11.28 11.54
N TYR A 88 -5.90 -11.88 10.37
CA TYR A 88 -6.88 -11.38 9.41
C TYR A 88 -8.33 -11.36 9.94
N SER A 89 -8.69 -12.27 10.86
CA SER A 89 -10.01 -12.29 11.52
C SER A 89 -10.28 -11.03 12.35
N ALA A 90 -9.24 -10.45 12.93
CA ALA A 90 -9.31 -9.23 13.72
C ALA A 90 -9.13 -7.96 12.87
N ALA A 91 -8.81 -8.08 11.58
CA ALA A 91 -8.63 -6.94 10.69
C ALA A 91 -9.93 -6.16 10.48
N ARG A 92 -9.83 -4.85 10.29
CA ARG A 92 -10.98 -3.96 10.02
C ARG A 92 -10.67 -2.99 8.90
N GLN A 93 -11.59 -2.88 7.94
CA GLN A 93 -11.58 -1.86 6.91
C GLN A 93 -12.63 -0.80 7.24
N LEU A 94 -12.26 0.48 7.14
CA LEU A 94 -13.14 1.60 7.47
C LEU A 94 -13.03 2.70 6.41
N ASP A 95 -14.16 3.26 6.03
CA ASP A 95 -14.20 4.49 5.22
C ASP A 95 -13.93 5.70 6.11
N VAL A 96 -13.15 6.66 5.59
CA VAL A 96 -12.73 7.86 6.32
C VAL A 96 -13.23 9.09 5.60
N ASN A 97 -14.19 9.77 6.22
CA ASN A 97 -14.76 11.02 5.69
C ASN A 97 -13.98 12.26 6.17
N SER A 98 -13.31 12.17 7.33
CA SER A 98 -12.48 13.22 7.91
C SER A 98 -11.49 12.65 8.93
N PHE A 99 -10.42 13.39 9.22
CA PHE A 99 -9.44 13.07 10.26
C PHE A 99 -9.57 14.07 11.43
N PRO A 100 -9.33 13.66 12.69
CA PRO A 100 -9.04 12.28 13.11
C PRO A 100 -10.27 11.38 12.94
N ALA A 101 -10.05 10.16 12.44
CA ALA A 101 -11.12 9.17 12.33
C ALA A 101 -11.34 8.59 13.74
N VAL A 102 -12.40 9.03 14.42
CA VAL A 102 -12.69 8.59 15.79
C VAL A 102 -13.40 7.25 15.77
N ALA A 103 -12.66 6.25 16.26
CA ALA A 103 -13.10 5.02 16.90
C ALA A 103 -13.65 3.89 16.01
N THR A 104 -12.83 2.84 15.90
CA THR A 104 -13.33 1.46 15.85
C THR A 104 -12.88 0.71 17.11
N MET A 105 -13.58 -0.38 17.41
CA MET A 105 -13.19 -1.33 18.45
C MET A 105 -12.64 -2.58 17.78
N LEU A 106 -11.43 -2.96 18.18
CA LEU A 106 -10.84 -4.25 17.82
C LEU A 106 -10.99 -5.19 19.01
N THR A 107 -11.43 -6.41 18.76
CA THR A 107 -11.49 -7.47 19.76
C THR A 107 -10.24 -8.32 19.60
N LEU A 108 -9.29 -8.23 20.55
CA LEU A 108 -7.99 -8.90 20.49
C LEU A 108 -7.79 -9.81 21.72
N SER A 109 -7.07 -10.93 21.57
CA SER A 109 -6.79 -11.84 22.69
C SER A 109 -5.93 -11.16 23.76
N ALA A 110 -6.36 -11.23 25.02
CA ALA A 110 -5.62 -10.67 26.15
C ALA A 110 -4.25 -11.34 26.38
N ALA A 111 -4.09 -12.60 25.95
CA ALA A 111 -2.88 -13.39 26.17
C ALA A 111 -1.73 -12.97 25.25
N SER A 112 -2.06 -12.42 24.08
CA SER A 112 -1.11 -12.18 23.00
C SER A 112 -0.57 -10.76 22.96
N THR A 113 0.67 -10.62 22.51
CA THR A 113 1.30 -9.34 22.19
C THR A 113 1.04 -8.96 20.74
N TYR A 114 0.73 -7.69 20.48
CA TYR A 114 0.34 -7.19 19.17
C TYR A 114 1.18 -6.00 18.69
N GLN A 115 1.29 -5.92 17.37
CA GLN A 115 1.57 -4.69 16.63
C GLN A 115 0.40 -4.41 15.68
N LEU A 116 -0.12 -3.19 15.68
CA LEU A 116 -1.24 -2.83 14.81
C LEU A 116 -0.73 -2.00 13.63
N LEU A 117 -0.72 -2.59 12.44
CA LEU A 117 -0.39 -1.87 11.21
C LEU A 117 -1.65 -1.24 10.62
N VAL A 118 -1.60 0.04 10.32
CA VAL A 118 -2.66 0.75 9.60
C VAL A 118 -2.16 1.08 8.21
N ILE A 119 -2.96 0.81 7.19
CA ILE A 119 -2.67 1.18 5.80
C ILE A 119 -3.78 2.11 5.31
N GLY A 120 -3.41 3.32 4.88
CA GLY A 120 -4.32 4.31 4.30
C GLY A 120 -4.20 4.35 2.77
N TYR A 121 -5.33 4.40 2.08
CA TYR A 121 -5.41 4.40 0.61
C TYR A 121 -6.75 5.00 0.13
N ASN A 122 -6.90 5.14 -1.18
CA ASN A 122 -8.18 5.53 -1.78
C ASN A 122 -9.08 4.30 -1.96
N ARG A 123 -10.35 4.40 -1.53
CA ARG A 123 -11.39 3.37 -1.62
C ARG A 123 -11.58 2.77 -3.01
N SER A 124 -11.26 3.52 -4.07
CA SER A 124 -11.35 3.03 -5.45
C SER A 124 -10.21 2.08 -5.82
N ASP A 125 -9.10 2.13 -5.07
CA ASP A 125 -7.87 1.43 -5.44
C ASP A 125 -7.84 -0.01 -4.90
N TYR A 126 -8.57 -0.31 -3.82
CA TYR A 126 -8.61 -1.65 -3.22
C TYR A 126 -9.83 -1.85 -2.29
N ASP A 127 -10.32 -3.08 -2.23
CA ASP A 127 -11.31 -3.52 -1.24
C ASP A 127 -10.84 -4.79 -0.52
N PHE A 128 -10.35 -4.66 0.71
CA PHE A 128 -9.88 -5.78 1.52
C PHE A 128 -10.99 -6.80 1.79
N THR A 129 -12.21 -6.34 2.10
CA THR A 129 -13.34 -7.23 2.42
C THR A 129 -13.80 -8.07 1.23
N GLY A 130 -13.68 -7.53 0.01
CA GLY A 130 -14.02 -8.21 -1.24
C GLY A 130 -12.85 -8.95 -1.92
N GLY A 131 -11.73 -9.18 -1.22
CA GLY A 131 -10.55 -9.87 -1.82
C GLY A 131 -9.79 -9.03 -2.85
N GLY A 132 -9.87 -7.70 -2.73
CA GLY A 132 -9.26 -6.69 -3.60
C GLY A 132 -10.24 -6.07 -4.59
N GLY A 133 -11.23 -6.83 -5.09
CA GLY A 133 -12.11 -6.41 -6.17
C GLY A 133 -11.50 -6.51 -7.58
N ALA A 134 -12.34 -6.55 -8.61
CA ALA A 134 -11.91 -6.77 -10.00
C ALA A 134 -11.09 -5.60 -10.59
N THR A 135 -11.27 -4.39 -10.09
CA THR A 135 -10.62 -3.16 -10.56
C THR A 135 -9.50 -2.68 -9.64
N LYS A 136 -8.97 -3.56 -8.79
CA LYS A 136 -7.91 -3.20 -7.84
C LYS A 136 -6.70 -2.63 -8.56
N ARG A 137 -6.09 -1.62 -7.95
CA ARG A 137 -4.86 -0.96 -8.44
C ARG A 137 -3.61 -1.40 -7.69
N PHE A 138 -3.78 -2.13 -6.58
CA PHE A 138 -2.69 -2.77 -5.87
C PHE A 138 -3.12 -4.09 -5.21
N ASN A 139 -2.13 -4.85 -4.74
CA ASN A 139 -2.28 -6.04 -3.93
C ASN A 139 -1.61 -5.83 -2.57
N ILE A 140 -2.17 -6.46 -1.55
CA ILE A 140 -1.49 -6.72 -0.28
C ILE A 140 -1.07 -8.18 -0.31
N GLY A 141 0.20 -8.47 -0.10
CA GLY A 141 0.76 -9.81 -0.15
C GLY A 141 2.00 -9.95 0.71
N SER A 142 2.70 -11.08 0.59
CA SER A 142 3.98 -11.32 1.27
C SER A 142 5.02 -11.86 0.31
N THR A 143 6.29 -11.51 0.53
CA THR A 143 7.40 -12.07 -0.26
C THR A 143 7.79 -13.48 0.19
N ASP A 144 7.29 -13.94 1.34
CA ASP A 144 7.61 -15.23 1.91
C ASP A 144 6.37 -15.85 2.61
N THR A 145 6.42 -17.15 2.88
CA THR A 145 5.38 -17.92 3.57
C THR A 145 5.97 -18.61 4.81
N PRO A 146 5.41 -18.40 6.02
CA PRO A 146 4.21 -17.61 6.31
C PRO A 146 4.41 -16.09 6.13
N ALA A 147 3.30 -15.38 5.91
CA ALA A 147 3.31 -13.92 5.93
C ALA A 147 3.62 -13.42 7.34
N THR A 148 4.49 -12.43 7.44
CA THR A 148 4.91 -11.77 8.67
C THR A 148 4.98 -10.27 8.44
N LEU A 149 5.09 -9.49 9.51
CA LEU A 149 5.25 -8.04 9.39
C LEU A 149 6.51 -7.65 8.59
N ALA A 150 7.57 -8.46 8.64
CA ALA A 150 8.82 -8.20 7.92
C ALA A 150 8.72 -8.38 6.40
N ASN A 151 7.77 -9.18 5.92
CA ASN A 151 7.66 -9.57 4.51
C ASN A 151 6.34 -9.11 3.84
N LEU A 152 5.43 -8.48 4.57
CA LEU A 152 4.19 -7.92 4.04
C LEU A 152 4.48 -6.73 3.11
N TYR A 153 3.91 -6.75 1.91
CA TYR A 153 4.09 -5.71 0.91
C TYR A 153 2.78 -5.10 0.41
N LEU A 154 2.90 -3.89 -0.14
CA LEU A 154 1.96 -3.25 -1.03
C LEU A 154 2.55 -3.26 -2.45
N GLN A 155 1.82 -3.84 -3.40
CA GLN A 155 2.28 -4.02 -4.78
C GLN A 155 1.27 -3.39 -5.74
N PRO A 156 1.60 -2.28 -6.43
CA PRO A 156 0.80 -1.81 -7.56
C PRO A 156 0.58 -2.92 -8.59
N VAL A 157 -0.64 -3.04 -9.11
CA VAL A 157 -0.94 -3.99 -10.21
C VAL A 157 -0.16 -3.63 -11.46
N ASN A 158 0.06 -2.33 -11.69
CA ASN A 158 0.95 -1.82 -12.72
C ASN A 158 2.02 -0.92 -12.07
N PRO A 159 3.31 -1.25 -12.19
CA PRO A 159 4.40 -0.47 -11.56
C PRO A 159 4.57 0.95 -12.13
N THR A 160 3.96 1.26 -13.28
CA THR A 160 3.98 2.62 -13.85
C THR A 160 2.80 3.48 -13.39
N VAL A 161 1.83 2.89 -12.68
CA VAL A 161 0.63 3.54 -12.17
C VAL A 161 0.51 3.23 -10.68
N VAL A 162 1.27 3.98 -9.89
CA VAL A 162 1.37 3.77 -8.44
C VAL A 162 0.25 4.51 -7.70
N PRO A 163 -0.60 3.81 -6.93
CA PRO A 163 -1.54 4.45 -6.01
C PRO A 163 -0.82 5.16 -4.87
N GLU A 164 -1.48 6.12 -4.23
CA GLU A 164 -0.91 6.78 -3.08
C GLU A 164 -1.07 5.90 -1.82
N PHE A 165 0.05 5.50 -1.22
CA PHE A 165 0.05 4.64 -0.03
C PHE A 165 0.47 5.40 1.22
N PHE A 166 -0.20 5.06 2.32
CA PHE A 166 0.14 5.52 3.65
C PHE A 166 0.19 4.35 4.61
N SER A 167 1.04 4.42 5.62
CA SER A 167 0.94 3.53 6.76
C SER A 167 1.39 4.16 8.06
N CYS A 168 1.02 3.50 9.16
CA CYS A 168 1.57 3.76 10.47
C CYS A 168 1.40 2.56 11.39
N PHE A 169 2.17 2.55 12.47
CA PHE A 169 1.89 1.69 13.61
C PHE A 169 1.00 2.42 14.62
N GLY A 170 0.05 1.69 15.18
CA GLY A 170 -0.70 2.12 16.34
C GLY A 170 0.17 2.08 17.60
N ASN A 171 0.26 3.20 18.30
CA ASN A 171 0.89 3.30 19.62
C ASN A 171 -0.19 3.15 20.70
N GLY A 172 -0.01 2.18 21.59
CA GLY A 172 -0.90 1.95 22.73
C GLY A 172 -0.66 2.92 23.87
N TYR A 173 -1.74 3.37 24.51
CA TYR A 173 -1.69 4.31 25.63
C TYR A 173 -2.50 3.79 26.81
N ARG A 174 -1.99 4.01 28.03
CA ARG A 174 -2.71 3.86 29.28
C ARG A 174 -2.98 5.25 29.84
N GLY A 175 -4.20 5.75 29.72
CA GLY A 175 -4.53 7.15 29.96
C GLY A 175 -3.68 8.05 29.05
N THR A 176 -2.84 8.90 29.64
CA THR A 176 -1.91 9.77 28.89
C THR A 176 -0.51 9.15 28.70
N THR A 177 -0.24 7.99 29.30
CA THR A 177 1.08 7.35 29.27
C THR A 177 1.23 6.47 28.03
N LEU A 178 2.28 6.70 27.24
CA LEU A 178 2.65 5.84 26.11
C LEU A 178 3.16 4.48 26.61
N VAL A 179 2.54 3.39 26.16
CA VAL A 179 3.05 2.01 26.33
C VAL A 179 3.97 1.64 25.16
N GLY A 180 3.65 2.09 23.95
CA GLY A 180 4.47 1.90 22.75
C GLY A 180 3.73 1.20 21.60
N PRO A 181 4.42 0.92 20.49
CA PRO A 181 3.83 0.29 19.30
C PRO A 181 3.64 -1.23 19.45
N ILE A 182 4.20 -1.83 20.50
CA ILE A 182 4.08 -3.24 20.86
C ILE A 182 3.44 -3.33 22.24
N PHE A 183 2.31 -4.01 22.35
CA PHE A 183 1.57 -4.08 23.61
C PHE A 183 0.71 -5.34 23.70
N LYS A 184 0.36 -5.72 24.93
CA LYS A 184 -0.80 -6.59 25.18
C LYS A 184 -2.07 -5.74 25.32
N PRO A 185 -3.24 -6.20 24.86
CA PRO A 185 -4.48 -5.43 24.93
C PRO A 185 -4.84 -4.98 26.35
N SER A 186 -4.57 -5.83 27.36
CA SER A 186 -4.80 -5.53 28.77
C SER A 186 -3.94 -4.39 29.34
N GLN A 187 -2.89 -3.99 28.63
CA GLN A 187 -1.98 -2.94 29.10
C GLN A 187 -2.47 -1.53 28.80
N ILE A 188 -3.41 -1.37 27.86
CA ILE A 188 -3.75 -0.10 27.22
C ILE A 188 -5.25 0.20 27.33
N ASN A 189 -5.61 1.46 27.12
CA ASN A 189 -7.00 1.93 27.03
C ASN A 189 -7.39 2.29 25.58
N TYR A 190 -6.45 2.80 24.80
CA TYR A 190 -6.66 3.14 23.39
C TYR A 190 -5.34 3.12 22.64
N VAL A 191 -5.43 3.16 21.32
CA VAL A 191 -4.32 3.20 20.38
C VAL A 191 -4.45 4.42 19.49
N THR A 192 -3.34 5.10 19.22
CA THR A 192 -3.30 6.15 18.20
C THR A 192 -2.12 6.00 17.25
N GLY A 193 -2.33 6.34 15.98
CA GLY A 193 -1.30 6.35 14.96
C GLY A 193 -1.47 7.54 14.01
N THR A 194 -0.35 8.02 13.46
CA THR A 194 -0.33 9.10 12.46
C THR A 194 0.16 8.52 11.14
N LEU A 195 -0.71 8.53 10.13
CA LEU A 195 -0.38 8.01 8.80
C LEU A 195 0.78 8.80 8.17
N LYS A 196 1.76 8.08 7.62
CA LYS A 196 2.88 8.62 6.83
C LYS A 196 2.86 8.05 5.43
N ARG A 197 3.25 8.86 4.44
CA ARG A 197 3.25 8.43 3.05
C ARG A 197 4.41 7.45 2.78
N LEU A 198 4.14 6.40 2.02
CA LEU A 198 5.16 5.42 1.62
C LEU A 198 5.70 5.64 0.20
N VAL A 199 4.96 6.39 -0.63
CA VAL A 199 5.32 6.69 -2.02
C VAL A 199 6.04 8.03 -2.13
N SER A 200 6.78 8.20 -3.21
CA SER A 200 7.54 9.40 -3.54
C SER A 200 6.89 10.13 -4.72
N GLY A 201 6.97 11.46 -4.73
CA GLY A 201 6.53 12.29 -5.84
C GLY A 201 7.67 12.55 -6.81
N PHE A 202 7.39 12.48 -8.11
CA PHE A 202 8.33 12.88 -9.16
C PHE A 202 7.67 13.84 -10.13
N THR A 203 8.29 15.01 -10.31
CA THR A 203 7.90 16.00 -11.31
C THR A 203 9.02 16.21 -12.31
N LEU A 204 8.73 16.07 -13.59
CA LEU A 204 9.61 16.47 -14.69
C LEU A 204 8.92 17.50 -15.56
N GLU A 205 9.54 18.67 -15.68
CA GLU A 205 9.03 19.77 -16.47
C GLU A 205 10.02 20.16 -17.58
N VAL A 206 9.53 20.16 -18.83
CA VAL A 206 10.29 20.62 -19.99
C VAL A 206 9.61 21.88 -20.53
N THR A 207 10.37 22.96 -20.64
CA THR A 207 9.90 24.28 -21.10
C THR A 207 10.46 24.63 -22.47
N ASN A 208 9.86 25.65 -23.12
CA ASN A 208 10.23 26.13 -24.44
C ASN A 208 10.18 25.03 -25.52
N VAL A 209 9.20 24.13 -25.40
CA VAL A 209 8.96 23.04 -26.34
C VAL A 209 8.43 23.61 -27.67
N PRO A 210 9.11 23.37 -28.80
CA PRO A 210 8.68 23.88 -30.10
C PRO A 210 7.38 23.26 -30.58
N ALA A 211 6.63 24.00 -31.42
CA ALA A 211 5.34 23.58 -31.94
C ALA A 211 5.39 22.32 -32.85
N TYR A 212 6.56 21.96 -33.37
CA TYR A 212 6.74 20.75 -34.18
C TYR A 212 6.89 19.47 -33.34
N VAL A 213 7.00 19.58 -32.01
CA VAL A 213 6.98 18.43 -31.11
C VAL A 213 5.52 18.03 -30.86
N ASN A 214 5.17 16.80 -31.21
CA ASN A 214 3.81 16.29 -31.06
C ASN A 214 3.55 15.76 -29.65
N SER A 215 4.51 15.02 -29.09
CA SER A 215 4.41 14.47 -27.75
C SER A 215 5.78 14.16 -27.16
N MET A 216 5.82 14.03 -25.84
CA MET A 216 6.95 13.46 -25.12
C MET A 216 6.46 12.30 -24.26
N THR A 217 7.24 11.24 -24.20
CA THR A 217 6.96 10.06 -23.37
C THR A 217 8.04 9.90 -22.32
N LEU A 218 7.65 9.97 -21.06
CA LEU A 218 8.54 9.72 -19.92
C LEU A 218 8.69 8.22 -19.71
N ILE A 219 9.95 7.79 -19.60
CA ILE A 219 10.34 6.39 -19.48
C ILE A 219 11.34 6.25 -18.32
N ALA A 220 11.26 5.15 -17.59
CA ALA A 220 12.14 4.86 -16.46
C ALA A 220 12.60 3.39 -16.46
N GLU A 221 13.74 3.12 -15.83
CA GLU A 221 14.23 1.75 -15.59
C GLU A 221 14.28 1.41 -14.10
N GLN A 222 14.46 0.12 -13.77
CA GLN A 222 14.69 -0.34 -12.39
C GLN A 222 13.63 0.11 -11.38
N LEU A 223 12.36 0.19 -11.80
CA LEU A 223 11.28 0.56 -10.88
C LEU A 223 11.08 -0.53 -9.84
N VAL A 224 10.84 -0.09 -8.60
CA VAL A 224 10.38 -0.95 -7.51
C VAL A 224 8.94 -1.36 -7.80
N THR A 225 8.64 -2.65 -7.66
CA THR A 225 7.33 -3.23 -8.00
C THR A 225 6.51 -3.56 -6.77
N ALA A 226 7.13 -3.72 -5.60
CA ALA A 226 6.44 -3.78 -4.32
C ALA A 226 7.28 -3.19 -3.19
N THR A 227 6.60 -2.58 -2.23
CA THR A 227 7.19 -1.96 -1.05
C THR A 227 6.69 -2.63 0.21
N ARG A 228 7.52 -2.75 1.24
CA ARG A 228 7.10 -3.19 2.57
C ARG A 228 6.02 -2.24 3.08
N ALA A 229 4.94 -2.80 3.60
CA ALA A 229 3.78 -2.04 4.05
C ALA A 229 4.06 -1.19 5.31
N THR A 230 5.13 -1.50 6.05
CA THR A 230 5.45 -0.86 7.33
C THR A 230 6.20 0.45 7.19
N ASP A 231 7.12 0.54 6.22
CA ASP A 231 8.14 1.59 6.18
C ASP A 231 8.48 2.07 4.77
N GLY A 232 7.89 1.50 3.71
CA GLY A 232 8.20 1.94 2.36
C GLY A 232 9.49 1.33 1.78
N THR A 233 10.12 0.36 2.46
CA THR A 233 11.33 -0.31 1.96
C THR A 233 11.02 -1.13 0.71
N ALA A 234 11.81 -0.97 -0.35
CA ALA A 234 11.68 -1.78 -1.55
C ALA A 234 11.88 -3.28 -1.25
N LEU A 235 10.91 -4.11 -1.66
CA LEU A 235 10.97 -5.57 -1.48
C LEU A 235 11.11 -6.32 -2.81
N THR A 236 10.49 -5.81 -3.87
CA THR A 236 10.60 -6.39 -5.21
C THR A 236 10.80 -5.29 -6.24
N TRP A 237 11.41 -5.62 -7.37
CA TRP A 237 11.76 -4.67 -8.43
C TRP A 237 11.65 -5.32 -9.80
N GLN A 238 11.67 -4.49 -10.83
CA GLN A 238 11.70 -4.94 -12.22
C GLN A 238 13.00 -5.70 -12.51
N THR A 239 12.85 -6.90 -13.04
CA THR A 239 13.93 -7.77 -13.49
C THR A 239 14.25 -7.51 -14.97
N ALA A 240 15.42 -7.99 -15.43
CA ALA A 240 15.83 -7.83 -16.83
C ALA A 240 14.85 -8.47 -17.84
N GLY A 241 14.08 -9.47 -17.43
CA GLY A 241 13.02 -10.10 -18.23
C GLY A 241 11.75 -9.25 -18.37
N ASP A 242 11.62 -8.17 -17.60
CA ASP A 242 10.47 -7.28 -17.64
C ASP A 242 10.58 -6.22 -18.76
N GLY A 243 11.63 -6.23 -19.57
CA GLY A 243 11.92 -5.17 -20.54
C GLY A 243 12.46 -3.95 -19.80
N GLY A 244 13.77 -3.71 -19.92
CA GLY A 244 14.56 -2.86 -19.01
C GLY A 244 14.09 -1.41 -18.83
N THR A 245 13.18 -0.90 -19.66
CA THR A 245 12.57 0.44 -19.52
C THR A 245 11.05 0.38 -19.62
N LYS A 246 10.35 1.19 -18.82
CA LYS A 246 8.89 1.28 -18.80
C LYS A 246 8.41 2.70 -19.07
N THR A 247 7.36 2.79 -19.88
CA THR A 247 6.63 4.04 -20.11
C THR A 247 5.80 4.42 -18.89
N LEU A 248 6.10 5.59 -18.32
CA LEU A 248 5.35 6.16 -17.21
C LEU A 248 4.14 6.95 -17.71
N ALA A 249 4.34 7.83 -18.69
CA ALA A 249 3.28 8.64 -19.28
C ALA A 249 3.71 9.24 -20.62
N THR A 250 2.73 9.58 -21.46
CA THR A 250 2.91 10.37 -22.68
C THR A 250 2.08 11.64 -22.56
N GLN A 251 2.68 12.78 -22.91
CA GLN A 251 2.04 14.10 -22.81
C GLN A 251 2.30 14.90 -24.09
N ALA A 252 1.27 15.61 -24.57
CA ALA A 252 1.41 16.59 -25.64
C ALA A 252 1.87 17.94 -25.05
N PRO A 253 2.67 18.74 -25.77
CA PRO A 253 3.02 20.08 -25.32
C PRO A 253 1.79 20.98 -25.23
N VAL A 254 1.66 21.70 -24.11
CA VAL A 254 0.63 22.72 -23.90
C VAL A 254 1.32 24.04 -23.62
N SER A 255 1.07 25.05 -24.45
CA SER A 255 1.70 26.38 -24.36
C SER A 255 3.24 26.32 -24.25
N GLY A 256 3.87 25.47 -25.07
CA GLY A 256 5.33 25.30 -25.09
C GLY A 256 5.90 24.58 -23.87
N LYS A 257 5.08 23.85 -23.11
CA LYS A 257 5.50 23.11 -21.91
C LYS A 257 4.97 21.68 -21.93
N VAL A 258 5.78 20.76 -21.41
CA VAL A 258 5.37 19.40 -21.04
C VAL A 258 5.67 19.20 -19.55
N SER A 259 4.71 18.66 -18.81
CA SER A 259 4.88 18.34 -17.38
C SER A 259 4.41 16.92 -17.10
N PHE A 260 5.26 16.14 -16.45
CA PHE A 260 4.93 14.84 -15.90
C PHE A 260 4.88 14.96 -14.38
N ASN A 261 3.84 14.40 -13.76
CA ASN A 261 3.68 14.34 -12.31
C ASN A 261 3.28 12.91 -11.94
N GLN A 262 4.17 12.16 -11.31
CA GLN A 262 4.01 10.74 -11.05
C GLN A 262 4.24 10.41 -9.58
N PHE A 263 3.51 9.40 -9.10
CA PHE A 263 3.94 8.66 -7.92
C PHE A 263 4.85 7.52 -8.32
N LEU A 264 5.87 7.30 -7.51
CA LEU A 264 6.77 6.16 -7.60
C LEU A 264 6.86 5.49 -6.22
N LEU A 265 7.10 4.19 -6.18
CA LEU A 265 7.57 3.56 -4.95
C LEU A 265 8.98 4.06 -4.63
N ALA A 266 9.38 4.05 -3.37
CA ALA A 266 10.73 4.42 -2.97
C ALA A 266 11.76 3.51 -3.66
N ILE A 267 12.85 4.12 -4.16
CA ILE A 267 13.92 3.48 -4.92
C ILE A 267 15.24 3.73 -4.17
N PRO A 268 15.85 2.69 -3.56
CA PRO A 268 17.08 2.84 -2.79
C PRO A 268 18.29 3.08 -3.69
N ASP A 269 19.40 3.58 -3.12
CA ASP A 269 20.65 3.87 -3.85
C ASP A 269 21.19 2.65 -4.62
N SER A 270 21.06 1.46 -4.05
CA SER A 270 21.48 0.21 -4.69
C SER A 270 20.73 -0.11 -6.01
N ARG A 271 19.63 0.59 -6.29
CA ARG A 271 18.74 0.40 -7.44
C ARG A 271 18.28 1.71 -8.07
N LYS A 272 19.05 2.79 -7.89
CA LYS A 272 18.73 4.13 -8.40
C LYS A 272 18.34 4.13 -9.89
N THR A 273 17.28 4.86 -10.19
CA THR A 273 16.60 4.80 -11.49
C THR A 273 17.14 5.85 -12.46
N LEU A 274 17.15 5.52 -13.75
CA LEU A 274 17.46 6.44 -14.83
C LEU A 274 16.18 6.77 -15.59
N PHE A 275 16.00 8.03 -15.94
CA PHE A 275 14.86 8.50 -16.72
C PHE A 275 15.26 8.87 -18.15
N TYR A 276 14.32 8.66 -19.06
CA TYR A 276 14.44 8.98 -20.47
C TYR A 276 13.19 9.73 -20.95
N LEU A 277 13.36 10.51 -22.02
CA LEU A 277 12.29 11.18 -22.75
C LEU A 277 12.34 10.74 -24.20
N ASP A 278 11.28 10.07 -24.66
CA ASP A 278 11.05 9.84 -26.07
C ASP A 278 10.26 11.03 -26.63
N VAL A 279 10.90 11.84 -27.47
CA VAL A 279 10.29 13.02 -28.10
C VAL A 279 9.81 12.63 -29.49
N SER A 280 8.51 12.78 -29.74
CA SER A 280 7.89 12.52 -31.04
C SER A 280 7.71 13.81 -31.83
N TYR A 281 8.12 13.77 -33.09
CA TYR A 281 7.96 14.84 -34.10
C TYR A 281 6.92 14.44 -35.16
N GLY A 282 5.96 13.58 -34.78
CA GLY A 282 5.06 12.92 -35.72
C GLY A 282 5.58 11.53 -36.07
N ILE A 283 6.11 11.36 -37.28
CA ILE A 283 6.56 10.04 -37.77
C ILE A 283 7.91 9.60 -37.18
N PHE A 284 8.66 10.52 -36.59
CA PHE A 284 9.96 10.25 -35.96
C PHE A 284 9.87 10.36 -34.45
N THR A 285 10.61 9.49 -33.74
CA THR A 285 10.77 9.55 -32.29
C THR A 285 12.24 9.41 -31.95
N GLU A 286 12.74 10.28 -31.08
CA GLU A 286 14.11 10.25 -30.58
C GLU A 286 14.13 10.12 -29.06
N ARG A 287 15.05 9.29 -28.54
CA ARG A 287 15.21 9.08 -27.10
C ARG A 287 16.34 9.94 -26.54
N TYR A 288 16.02 10.68 -25.49
CA TYR A 288 16.94 11.50 -24.72
C TYR A 288 17.07 10.98 -23.29
N THR A 289 18.28 10.91 -22.76
CA THR A 289 18.49 10.66 -21.34
C THR A 289 18.23 11.94 -20.56
N VAL A 290 17.45 11.86 -19.48
CA VAL A 290 17.31 12.98 -18.53
C VAL A 290 18.61 13.07 -17.74
N LYS A 291 19.53 13.93 -18.19
CA LYS A 291 20.83 14.12 -17.55
C LYS A 291 20.71 15.07 -16.36
N LEU A 292 21.24 14.71 -15.21
CA LEU A 292 21.20 15.47 -13.96
C LEU A 292 22.58 15.50 -13.32
N PRO A 293 22.98 16.64 -12.72
CA PRO A 293 24.17 16.68 -11.89
C PRO A 293 23.98 15.87 -10.61
N ASP A 294 25.05 15.28 -10.11
CA ASP A 294 25.03 14.56 -8.83
C ASP A 294 24.64 15.51 -7.69
N THR A 295 23.78 15.01 -6.82
CA THR A 295 23.28 15.71 -5.64
C THR A 295 23.27 14.71 -4.48
N PRO A 296 24.06 14.93 -3.40
CA PRO A 296 24.17 13.96 -2.31
C PRO A 296 22.81 13.49 -1.79
N GLY A 297 22.62 12.18 -1.70
CA GLY A 297 21.38 11.57 -1.20
C GLY A 297 20.19 11.59 -2.17
N VAL A 298 20.30 12.22 -3.36
CA VAL A 298 19.19 12.36 -4.32
C VAL A 298 19.58 11.89 -5.73
N VAL A 299 20.73 12.32 -6.24
CA VAL A 299 21.22 11.96 -7.59
C VAL A 299 22.66 11.47 -7.50
N SER A 300 22.95 10.30 -8.07
CA SER A 300 24.30 9.74 -8.13
C SER A 300 24.51 8.98 -9.44
N GLY A 301 25.55 9.35 -10.19
CA GLY A 301 25.84 8.74 -11.49
C GLY A 301 24.69 8.93 -12.47
N ASN A 302 24.09 10.13 -12.50
CA ASN A 302 22.95 10.48 -13.33
C ASN A 302 21.65 9.69 -13.03
N ARG A 303 21.54 9.08 -11.85
CA ARG A 303 20.38 8.27 -11.45
C ARG A 303 19.79 8.79 -10.16
N ILE A 304 18.46 8.75 -10.07
CA ILE A 304 17.71 9.33 -8.96
C ILE A 304 17.42 8.24 -7.91
N ILE A 305 17.60 8.63 -6.65
CA ILE A 305 17.24 7.90 -5.44
C ILE A 305 15.92 8.50 -4.92
N PHE A 306 14.96 7.64 -4.60
CA PHE A 306 13.68 8.05 -4.02
C PHE A 306 13.55 7.42 -2.64
N THR A 307 13.41 8.25 -1.61
CA THR A 307 13.03 7.78 -0.28
C THR A 307 11.53 7.94 -0.09
N PRO A 308 10.89 7.17 0.81
CA PRO A 308 9.47 7.34 1.12
C PRO A 308 9.15 8.80 1.44
N ASN A 309 8.03 9.28 0.91
CA ASN A 309 7.55 10.66 1.09
C ASN A 309 8.50 11.78 0.60
N HIS A 310 9.45 11.45 -0.26
CA HIS A 310 10.29 12.45 -0.91
C HIS A 310 9.64 12.94 -2.20
N TRP A 311 9.62 14.25 -2.43
CA TRP A 311 9.33 14.82 -3.73
C TRP A 311 10.60 15.30 -4.43
N VAL A 312 10.79 14.88 -5.68
CA VAL A 312 11.89 15.29 -6.56
C VAL A 312 11.32 16.02 -7.77
N LYS A 313 11.74 17.26 -7.97
CA LYS A 313 11.40 18.10 -9.13
C LYS A 313 12.61 18.35 -10.00
N VAL A 314 12.47 17.97 -11.25
CA VAL A 314 13.42 18.22 -12.32
C VAL A 314 12.82 19.19 -13.32
N THR A 315 13.60 20.19 -13.73
CA THR A 315 13.21 21.13 -14.80
C THR A 315 14.28 21.15 -15.88
N GLY A 316 13.86 21.42 -17.11
CA GLY A 316 14.77 21.60 -18.23
C GLY A 316 14.17 22.47 -19.32
N ASN A 317 15.05 22.99 -20.17
CA ASN A 317 14.67 23.67 -21.40
C ASN A 317 14.85 22.69 -22.55
N TYR A 318 13.88 22.60 -23.46
CA TYR A 318 13.97 21.76 -24.65
C TYR A 318 15.24 22.00 -25.46
N ALA A 319 15.69 23.25 -25.60
CA ALA A 319 16.93 23.59 -26.31
C ALA A 319 18.19 22.91 -25.71
N ASN A 320 18.12 22.52 -24.44
CA ASN A 320 19.22 21.89 -23.70
C ASN A 320 18.96 20.40 -23.43
N ILE A 321 17.98 19.77 -24.08
CA ILE A 321 17.58 18.38 -23.81
C ILE A 321 18.73 17.37 -23.94
N ASN A 322 19.71 17.66 -24.79
CA ASN A 322 20.94 16.86 -24.96
C ASN A 322 22.03 17.15 -23.92
N ILE A 323 22.01 18.35 -23.34
CA ILE A 323 23.02 18.85 -22.39
C ILE A 323 22.64 18.36 -21.00
N GLY A 324 21.39 18.61 -20.59
CA GLY A 324 20.83 18.10 -19.36
C GLY A 324 19.77 18.99 -18.74
N PHE A 325 19.25 18.49 -17.62
CA PHE A 325 18.23 19.05 -16.78
C PHE A 325 18.83 19.50 -15.45
N THR A 326 18.06 20.27 -14.70
CA THR A 326 18.43 20.76 -13.38
C THR A 326 17.47 20.24 -12.33
N LEU A 327 18.00 19.91 -11.15
CA LEU A 327 17.18 19.65 -9.97
C LEU A 327 16.64 21.00 -9.46
N ALA A 328 15.33 21.19 -9.55
CA ALA A 328 14.64 22.42 -9.15
C ALA A 328 14.00 22.32 -7.75
N GLY A 329 13.87 21.11 -7.22
CA GLY A 329 13.39 20.85 -5.86
C GLY A 329 13.64 19.41 -5.44
N ASN A 330 14.03 19.21 -4.19
CA ASN A 330 14.10 17.91 -3.54
C ASN A 330 13.70 18.15 -2.07
N ILE A 331 12.52 17.71 -1.66
CA ILE A 331 11.98 18.05 -0.34
C ILE A 331 11.32 16.82 0.25
N ASN A 332 11.64 16.52 1.50
CA ASN A 332 10.88 15.53 2.25
C ASN A 332 9.58 16.19 2.69
N LEU A 333 8.44 15.69 2.20
CA LEU A 333 7.16 16.33 2.45
C LEU A 333 6.66 16.16 3.90
N ASP A 334 7.36 15.34 4.69
CA ASP A 334 7.13 15.05 6.12
C ASP A 334 8.18 15.77 6.97
N ASP A 335 9.07 16.57 6.38
CA ASP A 335 9.93 17.42 7.20
C ASP A 335 9.11 18.60 7.76
N ASN A 336 9.26 18.84 9.07
CA ASN A 336 8.60 19.95 9.77
C ASN A 336 9.07 21.33 9.27
N ALA A 337 10.05 21.38 8.36
CA ALA A 337 10.49 22.63 7.74
C ALA A 337 9.56 23.01 6.57
N TRP A 338 8.89 22.02 5.97
CA TRP A 338 8.03 22.18 4.81
C TRP A 338 6.54 22.32 5.16
N ASP A 339 6.07 21.71 6.25
CA ASP A 339 4.66 21.77 6.66
C ASP A 339 4.24 23.12 7.28
N GLY A 340 5.19 24.04 7.47
CA GLY A 340 4.94 25.40 7.96
C GLY A 340 4.44 25.46 9.41
N LEU A 341 4.60 24.39 10.19
CA LEU A 341 4.22 24.35 11.60
C LEU A 341 5.46 24.56 12.49
N GLN A 342 5.69 25.82 12.87
CA GLN A 342 6.38 26.17 14.12
C GLN A 342 5.36 26.27 15.27
#